data_AF-A0A1L3I0R9-F1
#
_entry.id   AF-A0A1L3I0R9-F1
#
_cell.length_a   1.000
_cell.length_b   1.000
_cell.length_c   1.000
_cell.angle_alpha   90.00
_cell.angle_beta   90.00
_cell.angle_gamma   90.00
#
_symmetry.space_group_name_H-M   'P 1'
#
loop_
_entity.id
_entity.type
_entity.pdbx_description
1 polymer ?
#
loop_
_entity_poly.entity_id
_entity_poly.type
_entity_poly.pdbx_seq_one_letter_code
_entity_poly.pdbx_strand_id
1 'polypeptide(L)' 'MRKTVIGGEVREDDWVIVWNGRSVGRISLDAFPYNDAKSWTWATWVHPAEHGRVDTMEEAREKVRKVVLRVLANED' A
#
# COMPACT_ATOMS: atom_id res chain seq x y z
N MET A 1 -0.72 -9.77 3.99
CA MET A 1 0.03 -8.52 4.28
C MET A 1 1.06 -8.85 5.32
N ARG A 2 2.25 -8.24 5.28
CA ARG A 2 3.31 -8.43 6.27
C ARG A 2 3.75 -7.06 6.80
N LYS A 3 4.07 -6.95 8.09
CA LYS A 3 4.68 -5.72 8.62
C LYS A 3 6.04 -5.51 7.98
N THR A 4 6.41 -4.26 7.77
CA THR A 4 7.73 -3.89 7.24
C THR A 4 8.74 -3.93 8.37
N VAL A 5 9.92 -4.49 8.10
CA VAL A 5 11.08 -4.49 9.02
C VAL A 5 12.14 -3.57 8.44
N ILE A 6 12.56 -2.57 9.20
CA ILE A 6 13.60 -1.60 8.80
C ILE A 6 14.67 -1.59 9.88
N GLY A 7 15.92 -1.90 9.51
CA GLY A 7 17.03 -1.93 10.47
C GLY A 7 16.88 -2.99 11.58
N GLY A 8 16.09 -4.05 11.34
CA GLY A 8 15.77 -5.07 12.36
C GLY A 8 14.54 -4.76 13.20
N GLU A 9 13.96 -3.56 13.08
CA GLU A 9 12.78 -3.14 13.83
C GLU A 9 11.50 -3.28 13.02
N VAL A 10 10.46 -3.85 13.64
CA VAL A 10 9.12 -3.91 13.05
C VAL A 10 8.50 -2.52 13.12
N ARG A 11 8.14 -1.96 11.96
CA ARG A 11 7.34 -0.73 11.91
C ARG A 11 5.87 -1.11 12.07
N GLU A 12 5.26 -0.61 13.13
CA GLU A 12 3.87 -0.94 13.42
C GLU A 12 2.97 -0.41 12.30
N ASP A 13 3.09 0.85 11.90
CA ASP A 13 2.18 1.41 10.91
C ASP A 13 2.66 1.32 9.46
N ASP A 14 3.30 0.20 9.11
CA ASP A 14 3.86 -0.02 7.78
C ASP A 14 3.74 -1.49 7.36
N TRP A 15 3.11 -1.71 6.21
CA TRP A 15 2.80 -3.03 5.70
C TRP A 15 3.14 -3.18 4.22
N VAL A 16 3.83 -4.27 3.89
CA VAL A 16 3.93 -4.76 2.51
C VAL A 16 2.72 -5.65 2.20
N ILE A 17 2.09 -5.36 1.06
CA ILE A 17 0.99 -6.14 0.51
C ILE A 17 1.56 -7.27 -0.33
N VAL A 18 1.11 -8.50 -0.06
CA VAL A 18 1.60 -9.71 -0.70
C VAL A 18 0.43 -10.42 -1.36
N TRP A 19 0.59 -10.79 -2.63
CA TRP A 19 -0.35 -11.53 -3.45
C TRP A 19 0.39 -12.63 -4.21
N ASN A 20 -0.09 -13.88 -4.16
CA ASN A 20 0.57 -15.05 -4.77
C ASN A 20 2.07 -15.14 -4.47
N GLY A 21 2.46 -14.88 -3.20
CA GLY A 21 3.86 -14.89 -2.76
C GLY A 21 4.71 -13.72 -3.26
N ARG A 22 4.17 -12.84 -4.12
CA ARG A 22 4.85 -11.64 -4.61
C ARG A 22 4.42 -10.42 -3.83
N SER A 23 5.35 -9.50 -3.59
CA SER A 23 5.01 -8.20 -3.01
C SER A 23 4.45 -7.31 -4.10
N VAL A 24 3.25 -6.77 -3.89
CA VAL A 24 2.47 -6.03 -4.90
C VAL A 24 2.19 -4.58 -4.51
N GLY A 25 2.60 -4.18 -3.31
CA GLY A 25 2.42 -2.81 -2.84
C GLY A 25 2.82 -2.63 -1.39
N ARG A 26 2.60 -1.41 -0.89
CA ARG A 26 2.87 -1.02 0.49
C ARG A 26 1.80 -0.04 0.97
N ILE A 27 1.49 -0.11 2.24
CA ILE A 27 0.65 0.86 2.94
C ILE A 27 1.41 1.30 4.19
N SER A 28 1.48 2.61 4.43
CA SER A 28 2.11 3.14 5.63
C SER A 28 1.41 4.39 6.14
N LEU A 29 1.35 4.53 7.46
CA LEU A 29 0.96 5.76 8.12
C LEU A 29 2.12 6.73 8.11
N ASP A 30 1.85 7.93 7.64
CA ASP A 30 2.66 9.11 7.83
C ASP A 30 2.04 9.91 8.98
N ALA A 31 2.66 9.83 10.15
CA ALA A 31 2.12 10.41 11.39
C ALA A 31 2.13 11.94 11.39
N PHE A 32 2.91 12.58 10.51
CA PHE A 32 3.05 14.03 10.41
C PHE A 32 2.96 14.47 8.94
N PRO A 33 1.79 14.30 8.32
CA PRO A 33 1.63 14.65 6.92
C PRO A 33 1.68 16.18 6.73
N TYR A 34 2.37 16.65 5.70
CA TYR A 34 2.44 18.08 5.37
C TYR A 34 1.11 18.58 4.77
N ASN A 35 0.79 19.87 5.01
CA ASN A 35 -0.29 20.62 4.32
C ASN A 35 -1.65 19.91 4.28
N ASP A 36 -2.15 19.46 5.44
CA ASP A 36 -3.43 18.74 5.57
C ASP A 36 -3.54 17.48 4.70
N ALA A 37 -2.40 16.92 4.27
CA ALA A 37 -2.41 15.68 3.50
C ALA A 37 -2.93 14.53 4.35
N LYS A 38 -3.64 13.61 3.70
CA LYS A 38 -4.20 12.44 4.38
C LYS A 38 -3.09 11.55 4.94
N SER A 39 -3.28 10.98 6.11
CA SER A 39 -2.19 10.33 6.86
C SER A 39 -1.76 8.98 6.27
N TRP A 40 -2.66 8.26 5.60
CA TRP A 40 -2.34 6.93 5.05
C TRP A 40 -1.85 7.01 3.62
N THR A 41 -0.63 6.52 3.39
CA THR A 41 -0.03 6.38 2.07
C THR A 41 -0.27 4.96 1.54
N TRP A 42 -0.53 4.84 0.24
CA TRP A 42 -0.60 3.55 -0.44
C TRP A 42 0.14 3.61 -1.77
N ALA A 43 0.73 2.50 -2.17
CA ALA A 43 1.38 2.34 -3.47
C ALA A 43 1.29 0.89 -3.96
N THR A 44 1.22 0.70 -5.27
CA THR A 44 1.30 -0.61 -5.93
C THR A 44 2.61 -0.76 -6.72
N TRP A 45 3.07 -2.00 -6.86
CA TRP A 45 4.28 -2.38 -7.61
C TRP A 45 3.95 -3.22 -8.85
N VAL A 46 2.67 -3.27 -9.22
CA VAL A 46 2.18 -3.89 -10.47
C VAL A 46 2.08 -2.81 -11.55
N HIS A 47 2.24 -3.15 -12.84
CA HIS A 47 2.13 -2.17 -13.92
C HIS A 47 0.68 -2.05 -14.43
N PRO A 48 0.11 -0.83 -14.56
CA PRO A 48 0.73 0.45 -14.20
C PRO A 48 0.76 0.65 -12.68
N ALA A 49 1.88 1.16 -12.18
CA ALA A 49 2.07 1.44 -10.77
C ALA A 49 1.27 2.68 -10.38
N GLU A 50 0.57 2.61 -9.25
CA GLU A 50 -0.25 3.71 -8.74
C GLU A 50 0.06 3.96 -7.27
N HIS A 51 -0.15 5.20 -6.82
CA HIS A 51 0.02 5.59 -5.44
C HIS A 51 -0.90 6.74 -5.07
N GLY A 52 -1.08 6.96 -3.78
CA GLY A 52 -1.87 8.08 -3.29
C GLY A 52 -1.93 8.15 -1.76
N ARG A 53 -2.79 9.04 -1.29
CA ARG A 53 -3.04 9.26 0.14
C ARG A 53 -4.54 9.18 0.43
N VAL A 54 -4.89 8.64 1.58
CA VAL A 54 -6.26 8.37 2.04
C VAL A 54 -6.36 8.55 3.55
N ASP A 55 -7.58 8.68 4.07
CA ASP A 55 -7.79 9.04 5.48
C ASP A 55 -7.70 7.83 6.40
N THR A 56 -7.89 6.62 5.85
CA THR A 56 -7.96 5.38 6.62
C THR A 56 -7.13 4.25 6.01
N MET A 57 -6.70 3.31 6.85
CA MET A 57 -6.02 2.08 6.42
C MET A 57 -6.91 1.23 5.51
N GLU A 58 -8.22 1.19 5.78
CA GLU A 58 -9.22 0.46 5.03
C GLU A 58 -9.32 0.97 3.59
N GLU A 59 -9.36 2.29 3.41
CA GLU A 59 -9.33 2.91 2.09
C GLU A 59 -8.03 2.59 1.34
N ALA A 60 -6.89 2.62 2.03
CA ALA A 60 -5.59 2.31 1.43
C ALA A 60 -5.56 0.88 0.90
N ARG A 61 -6.09 -0.07 1.68
CA ARG A 61 -6.22 -1.49 1.30
C ARG A 61 -7.13 -1.65 0.08
N GLU A 62 -8.25 -0.95 0.07
CA GLU A 62 -9.20 -1.03 -1.05
C GLU A 62 -8.62 -0.43 -2.34
N LYS A 63 -7.85 0.66 -2.24
CA LYS A 63 -7.12 1.23 -3.40
C LYS A 63 -6.14 0.22 -3.99
N VAL A 64 -5.29 -0.39 -3.15
CA VAL A 64 -4.35 -1.43 -3.61
C VAL A 64 -5.08 -2.61 -4.24
N ARG A 65 -6.15 -3.09 -3.59
CA ARG A 65 -6.97 -4.21 -4.09
C ARG A 65 -7.52 -3.92 -5.48
N LYS A 66 -8.13 -2.74 -5.69
CA LYS A 66 -8.71 -2.34 -6.98
C LYS A 66 -7.67 -2.32 -8.09
N VAL A 67 -6.50 -1.75 -7.84
CA VAL A 67 -5.42 -1.69 -8.84
C VAL A 67 -4.92 -3.09 -9.19
N VAL A 68 -4.64 -3.93 -8.19
CA VAL A 68 -4.15 -5.30 -8.40
C VAL A 68 -5.18 -6.13 -9.17
N LEU A 69 -6.46 -6.10 -8.79
CA LEU A 69 -7.51 -6.85 -9.50
C LEU A 69 -7.70 -6.36 -10.94
N ARG A 70 -7.61 -5.05 -11.19
CA ARG A 70 -7.69 -4.49 -12.54
C ARG A 70 -6.53 -4.94 -13.41
N VAL A 71 -5.31 -5.00 -12.88
CA VAL A 71 -4.15 -5.49 -13.64
C VAL A 71 -4.33 -6.96 -13.98
N LEU A 72 -4.71 -7.80 -13.01
CA LEU A 72 -4.94 -9.23 -13.23
C LEU A 72 -6.02 -9.50 -14.28
N ALA A 73 -7.11 -8.72 -14.29
CA ALA A 73 -8.19 -8.87 -15.27
C ALA A 73 -7.79 -8.48 -16.71
N ASN A 74 -6.66 -7.78 -16.89
CA ASN A 74 -6.14 -7.36 -18.20
C ASN A 74 -4.94 -8.22 -18.65
N GLU A 75 -4.53 -9.20 -17.86
CA GLU A 75 -3.46 -10.16 -18.21
C GLU A 75 -4.00 -11.44 -18.88
N ASP A 76 -5.33 -11.57 -19.02
CA ASP A 76 -6.06 -12.58 -19.80
C ASP A 76 -6.33 -12.13 -21.25
#